data_AF-A0A3L6RK58-F1
#
_entry.id   AF-A0A3L6RK58-F1
#
_cell.length_a   1.000
_cell.length_b   1.000
_cell.length_c   1.000
_cell.angle_alpha   90.00
_cell.angle_beta   90.00
_cell.angle_gamma   90.00
#
_symmetry.space_group_name_H-M   'P 1'
#
loop_
_entity.id
_entity.type
_entity.pdbx_description
1 polymer ?
#
loop_
_entity_poly.entity_id
_entity_poly.type
_entity_poly.pdbx_seq_one_letter_code
_entity_poly.pdbx_strand_id
1 'polypeptide(L)'
;MPSRRLSGLRRRRRARRQRRAARDWAEGLPADVLLAILHRLDHIDVLTAADRVCRSWRRASREEPSLWRWITMRGHEGIARRINRGGLACEAMRRSAGQCEAFCGEYAGNDGFLVYLSEQSPCLRSLRLISCNDVTDMGFTEAVKALPLLEELGLAM
;
A
#
# COMPACT_ATOMS: atom_id res chain seq x y z
N MET A 1 -43.00 15.18 38.09
CA MET A 1 -41.60 15.69 37.96
C MET A 1 -40.79 14.88 36.93
N PRO A 2 -40.96 15.08 35.61
CA PRO A 2 -40.29 14.29 34.55
C PRO A 2 -38.88 14.81 34.17
N SER A 3 -38.59 16.07 34.50
CA SER A 3 -37.41 16.82 34.03
C SER A 3 -36.05 16.21 34.43
N ARG A 4 -35.96 15.60 35.62
CA ARG A 4 -34.70 15.02 36.12
C ARG A 4 -34.22 13.83 35.27
N ARG A 5 -35.11 12.98 34.74
CA ARG A 5 -34.72 11.81 33.93
C ARG A 5 -34.20 12.20 32.54
N LEU A 6 -34.78 13.22 31.90
CA LEU A 6 -34.33 13.74 30.61
C LEU A 6 -32.95 14.40 30.69
N SER A 7 -32.65 15.08 31.81
CA SER A 7 -31.34 15.69 32.07
C SER A 7 -30.21 14.66 32.18
N GLY A 8 -30.48 13.51 32.83
CA GLY A 8 -29.53 12.41 32.97
C GLY A 8 -29.24 11.69 31.65
N LEU A 9 -30.26 11.49 30.80
CA LEU A 9 -30.10 10.91 29.46
C LEU A 9 -29.32 11.84 28.52
N ARG A 10 -29.53 13.17 28.61
CA ARG A 10 -28.77 14.17 27.85
C ARG A 10 -27.29 14.21 28.27
N ARG A 11 -27.00 14.20 29.58
CA ARG A 11 -25.61 14.13 30.10
C ARG A 11 -24.90 12.83 29.66
N ARG A 12 -25.57 11.68 29.75
CA ARG A 12 -25.01 10.39 29.28
C ARG A 12 -24.75 10.37 27.78
N ARG A 13 -25.64 10.94 26.96
CA ARG A 13 -25.42 11.09 25.51
C ARG A 13 -24.24 12.01 25.19
N ARG A 14 -24.07 13.12 25.92
CA ARG A 14 -22.95 14.05 25.73
C ARG A 14 -21.61 13.42 26.11
N ALA A 15 -21.55 12.71 27.24
CA ALA A 15 -20.35 11.97 27.67
C ALA A 15 -20.00 10.82 26.69
N ARG A 16 -20.99 10.11 26.14
CA ARG A 16 -20.76 9.11 25.08
C ARG A 16 -20.22 9.73 23.80
N ARG A 17 -20.76 10.88 23.36
CA ARG A 17 -20.24 11.62 22.19
C ARG A 17 -18.80 12.08 22.41
N GLN A 18 -18.48 12.61 23.58
CA GLN A 18 -17.12 13.05 23.92
C GLN A 18 -16.13 11.87 23.98
N ARG A 19 -16.52 10.72 24.54
CA ARG A 19 -15.68 9.51 24.50
C ARG A 19 -15.48 8.95 23.09
N ARG A 20 -16.45 9.16 22.19
CA ARG A 20 -16.37 8.72 20.79
C ARG A 20 -15.45 9.63 19.98
N ALA A 21 -15.53 10.95 20.19
CA ALA A 21 -14.60 11.94 19.62
C ALA A 21 -13.16 11.75 20.14
N ALA A 22 -12.98 11.40 21.42
CA ALA A 22 -11.67 11.12 22.00
C ALA A 22 -11.04 9.79 21.54
N ARG A 23 -11.81 8.94 20.83
CA ARG A 23 -11.34 7.65 20.26
C ARG A 23 -11.60 7.58 18.77
N ASP A 24 -11.62 8.74 18.10
CA ASP A 24 -11.91 8.79 16.68
C ASP A 24 -10.66 8.53 15.84
N TRP A 25 -10.16 7.29 15.93
CA TRP A 25 -9.04 6.79 15.12
C TRP A 25 -9.41 6.62 13.64
N ALA A 26 -10.70 6.75 13.31
CA ALA A 26 -11.24 6.48 11.98
C ALA A 26 -11.53 7.77 11.18
N GLU A 27 -12.09 8.81 11.79
CA GLU A 27 -12.42 10.09 11.12
C GLU A 27 -11.75 11.30 11.77
N GLY A 28 -11.17 11.15 12.97
CA GLY A 28 -10.56 12.25 13.73
C GLY A 28 -9.05 12.42 13.57
N LEU A 29 -8.37 11.50 12.87
CA LEU A 29 -6.94 11.63 12.61
C LEU A 29 -6.68 12.51 11.37
N PRO A 30 -5.78 13.50 11.48
CA PRO A 30 -5.24 14.22 10.32
C PRO A 30 -4.63 13.27 9.27
N ALA A 31 -4.73 13.63 8.00
CA ALA A 31 -4.30 12.79 6.89
C ALA A 31 -2.78 12.51 6.89
N ASP A 32 -1.98 13.49 7.29
CA ASP A 32 -0.53 13.39 7.47
C ASP A 32 -0.15 12.35 8.54
N VAL A 33 -0.89 12.29 9.65
CA VAL A 33 -0.67 11.28 10.69
C VAL A 33 -1.04 9.88 10.19
N LEU A 34 -2.15 9.76 9.46
CA LEU A 34 -2.54 8.49 8.84
C LEU A 34 -1.48 8.00 7.85
N LEU A 35 -0.98 8.89 6.99
CA LEU A 35 0.08 8.57 6.05
C LEU A 35 1.37 8.17 6.77
N ALA A 36 1.76 8.88 7.83
CA ALA A 36 2.93 8.52 8.63
C ALA A 36 2.80 7.11 9.25
N ILE A 37 1.59 6.71 9.65
CA ILE A 37 1.32 5.34 10.13
C ILE A 37 1.42 4.34 8.97
N LEU A 38 0.76 4.61 7.84
CA LEU A 38 0.75 3.72 6.67
C LEU A 38 2.17 3.52 6.10
N HIS A 39 3.02 4.54 6.11
CA HIS A 39 4.43 4.45 5.71
C HIS A 39 5.27 3.52 6.61
N ARG A 40 4.79 3.18 7.80
CA ARG A 40 5.45 2.23 8.70
C ARG A 40 4.95 0.80 8.57
N LEU A 41 3.88 0.58 7.80
CA LEU A 41 3.33 -0.74 7.56
C LEU A 41 3.96 -1.36 6.31
N ASP A 42 3.95 -2.69 6.25
CA ASP A 42 4.32 -3.41 5.04
C ASP A 42 3.30 -3.15 3.93
N HIS A 43 3.74 -2.99 2.68
CA HIS A 43 2.84 -2.69 1.56
C HIS A 43 1.80 -3.80 1.33
N ILE A 44 2.11 -5.06 1.65
CA ILE A 44 1.14 -6.17 1.58
C ILE A 44 0.02 -5.94 2.61
N ASP A 45 0.34 -5.53 3.83
CA ASP A 45 -0.66 -5.22 4.86
C ASP A 45 -1.51 -4.01 4.47
N VAL A 46 -0.90 -2.97 3.91
CA VAL A 46 -1.63 -1.80 3.40
C VAL A 46 -2.61 -2.20 2.31
N LEU A 47 -2.19 -3.01 1.33
CA LEU A 47 -3.05 -3.45 0.22
C LEU A 47 -4.19 -4.36 0.68
N THR A 48 -3.95 -5.22 1.68
CA THR A 48 -4.91 -6.25 2.09
C THR A 48 -5.85 -5.81 3.20
N ALA A 49 -5.41 -4.88 4.07
CA ALA A 49 -6.14 -4.51 5.28
C ALA A 49 -6.58 -3.04 5.35
N ALA A 50 -5.80 -2.07 4.87
CA ALA A 50 -6.09 -0.65 5.10
C ALA A 50 -7.44 -0.20 4.52
N ASP A 51 -7.83 -0.77 3.38
CA ASP A 51 -9.11 -0.48 2.70
C ASP A 51 -10.35 -0.96 3.46
N ARG A 52 -10.15 -1.82 4.47
CA ARG A 52 -11.19 -2.48 5.28
C ARG A 52 -11.37 -1.84 6.66
N VAL A 53 -10.48 -0.94 7.08
CA VAL A 53 -10.53 -0.30 8.41
C VAL A 53 -11.64 0.75 8.48
N CYS A 54 -11.54 1.81 7.66
CA CYS A 54 -12.55 2.85 7.54
C CYS A 54 -12.38 3.63 6.22
N ARG A 55 -13.26 4.60 5.94
CA ARG A 55 -13.18 5.45 4.74
C ARG A 55 -11.89 6.26 4.66
N SER A 56 -11.46 6.86 5.77
CA SER A 56 -10.27 7.71 5.79
C SER A 56 -8.99 6.92 5.51
N TRP A 57 -8.87 5.71 6.08
CA TRP A 57 -7.76 4.80 5.82
C TRP A 57 -7.75 4.31 4.37
N ARG A 58 -8.92 3.92 3.84
CA ARG A 58 -9.07 3.57 2.42
C ARG A 58 -8.66 4.71 1.49
N ARG A 59 -9.02 5.95 1.86
CA ARG A 59 -8.67 7.14 1.08
C ARG A 59 -7.16 7.34 1.08
N ALA A 60 -6.56 7.37 2.27
CA ALA A 60 -5.11 7.54 2.43
C ALA A 60 -4.30 6.41 1.78
N SER A 61 -4.79 5.16 1.78
CA SER A 61 -4.08 4.04 1.14
C SER A 61 -4.20 4.02 -0.39
N ARG A 62 -5.24 4.62 -0.97
CA ARG A 62 -5.52 4.52 -2.43
C ARG A 62 -5.23 5.79 -3.20
N GLU A 63 -5.50 6.94 -2.61
CA GLU A 63 -5.48 8.23 -3.31
C GLU A 63 -4.17 8.98 -3.12
N GLU A 64 -3.27 8.50 -2.25
CA GLU A 64 -2.00 9.15 -1.94
C GLU A 64 -0.84 8.42 -2.63
N PRO A 65 -0.33 8.92 -3.77
CA PRO A 65 0.72 8.26 -4.53
C PRO A 65 2.06 8.22 -3.79
N SER A 66 2.28 9.18 -2.88
CA SER A 66 3.49 9.28 -2.06
C SER A 66 3.77 8.01 -1.24
N LEU A 67 2.71 7.31 -0.81
CA LEU A 67 2.80 6.03 -0.10
C LEU A 67 3.39 4.91 -0.98
N TRP A 68 3.25 5.03 -2.30
CA TRP A 68 3.61 4.04 -3.30
C TRP A 68 4.83 4.46 -4.13
N ARG A 69 5.58 5.49 -3.69
CA ARG A 69 6.86 5.87 -4.30
C ARG A 69 7.94 4.81 -4.09
N TRP A 70 7.92 4.14 -2.92
CA TRP A 70 8.80 3.04 -2.59
C TRP A 70 7.95 1.83 -2.23
N ILE A 71 7.88 0.84 -3.10
CA ILE A 71 7.04 -0.35 -2.93
C ILE A 71 7.95 -1.51 -2.49
N THR A 72 7.68 -2.05 -1.30
CA THR A 72 8.36 -3.25 -0.80
C THR A 72 7.35 -4.34 -0.54
N MET A 73 7.46 -5.43 -1.29
CA MET A 73 6.62 -6.62 -1.19
C MET A 73 7.49 -7.81 -0.81
N ARG A 74 7.82 -7.89 0.47
CA ARG A 74 8.59 -8.99 1.06
C ARG A 74 7.69 -9.83 1.95
N GLY A 75 8.00 -11.10 2.12
CA GLY A 75 7.32 -11.92 3.09
C GLY A 75 7.55 -13.40 2.91
N HIS A 76 7.25 -14.16 3.95
CA HIS A 76 7.45 -15.61 3.98
C HIS A 76 6.71 -16.37 2.86
N GLU A 77 7.34 -17.41 2.31
CA GLU A 77 6.77 -18.36 1.34
C GLU A 77 5.37 -18.89 1.73
N GLY A 78 5.13 -19.10 3.04
CA GLY A 78 3.83 -19.57 3.55
C GLY A 78 2.67 -18.62 3.27
N ILE A 79 2.94 -17.31 3.16
CA ILE A 79 1.96 -16.29 2.77
C ILE A 79 1.89 -16.17 1.24
N ALA A 80 3.00 -16.39 0.53
CA ALA A 80 3.07 -16.33 -0.93
C ALA A 80 2.08 -17.29 -1.62
N ARG A 81 1.86 -18.49 -1.06
CA ARG A 81 0.86 -19.44 -1.62
C ARG A 81 -0.59 -19.02 -1.39
N ARG A 82 -0.85 -18.11 -0.45
CA ARG A 82 -2.21 -17.68 -0.06
C ARG A 82 -2.65 -16.38 -0.71
N ILE A 83 -1.72 -15.62 -1.27
CA ILE A 83 -1.98 -14.28 -1.79
C ILE A 83 -1.35 -14.16 -3.18
N ASN A 84 -2.12 -13.68 -4.15
CA ASN A 84 -1.59 -13.36 -5.47
C ASN A 84 -0.70 -12.10 -5.40
N ARG A 85 0.61 -12.29 -5.19
CA ARG A 85 1.57 -11.19 -5.08
C ARG A 85 1.72 -10.39 -6.37
N GLY A 86 1.69 -11.05 -7.53
CA GLY A 86 1.69 -10.34 -8.81
C GLY A 86 0.50 -9.39 -8.95
N GLY A 87 -0.70 -9.84 -8.57
CA GLY A 87 -1.90 -8.99 -8.55
C GLY A 87 -1.79 -7.82 -7.56
N LEU A 88 -1.22 -8.06 -6.37
CA LEU A 88 -0.95 -7.00 -5.40
C LEU A 88 0.11 -6.01 -5.90
N ALA A 89 1.15 -6.49 -6.59
CA ALA A 89 2.19 -5.65 -7.17
C ALA A 89 1.59 -4.75 -8.24
N CYS A 90 0.76 -5.28 -9.15
CA CYS A 90 0.05 -4.48 -10.13
C CYS A 90 -0.84 -3.40 -9.48
N GLU A 91 -1.58 -3.75 -8.41
CA GLU A 91 -2.40 -2.78 -7.69
C GLU A 91 -1.56 -1.70 -7.00
N ALA A 92 -0.41 -2.06 -6.41
CA ALA A 92 0.53 -1.09 -5.83
C ALA A 92 1.08 -0.12 -6.88
N MET A 93 1.48 -0.65 -8.04
CA MET A 93 1.95 0.14 -9.18
C MET A 93 0.87 1.08 -9.70
N ARG A 94 -0.37 0.59 -9.82
CA ARG A 94 -1.53 1.42 -10.19
C ARG A 94 -1.75 2.58 -9.21
N ARG A 95 -1.59 2.34 -7.91
CA ARG A 95 -1.74 3.39 -6.87
C ARG A 95 -0.58 4.39 -6.87
N SER A 96 0.59 4.01 -7.37
CA SER A 96 1.73 4.93 -7.54
C SER A 96 1.49 6.00 -8.59
N ALA A 97 0.52 5.81 -9.50
CA ALA A 97 0.17 6.77 -10.54
C ALA A 97 1.39 7.30 -11.33
N GLY A 98 2.35 6.43 -11.65
CA GLY A 98 3.56 6.79 -12.40
C GLY A 98 4.70 7.36 -11.55
N GLN A 99 4.52 7.49 -10.23
CA GLN A 99 5.48 8.07 -9.31
C GLN A 99 6.33 7.04 -8.56
N CYS A 100 6.23 5.75 -8.91
CA CYS A 100 7.07 4.72 -8.32
C CYS A 100 8.55 4.97 -8.68
N GLU A 101 9.38 5.11 -7.66
CA GLU A 101 10.83 5.33 -7.77
C GLU A 101 11.62 4.08 -7.38
N ALA A 102 11.06 3.23 -6.51
CA ALA A 102 11.69 1.95 -6.17
C ALA A 102 10.67 0.83 -6.01
N PHE A 103 10.99 -0.33 -6.57
CA PHE A 103 10.23 -1.56 -6.41
C PHE A 103 11.12 -2.69 -5.90
N CYS A 104 10.70 -3.34 -4.82
CA CYS A 104 11.32 -4.56 -4.31
C CYS A 104 10.26 -5.64 -4.14
N GLY A 105 10.28 -6.66 -4.99
CA GLY A 105 9.30 -7.76 -4.96
C GLY A 105 9.94 -9.12 -4.73
N GLU A 106 9.42 -9.88 -3.77
CA GLU A 106 9.78 -11.27 -3.50
C GLU A 106 8.64 -12.19 -3.97
N TYR A 107 8.91 -13.14 -4.88
CA TYR A 107 7.91 -13.97 -5.55
C TYR A 107 6.79 -13.18 -6.26
N ALA A 108 7.06 -11.92 -6.63
CA ALA A 108 6.06 -10.98 -7.14
C ALA A 108 6.30 -10.56 -8.61
N GLY A 109 7.22 -11.23 -9.31
CA GLY A 109 7.62 -10.89 -10.68
C GLY A 109 7.40 -12.05 -11.65
N ASN A 110 6.96 -11.70 -12.86
CA ASN A 110 6.98 -12.51 -14.07
C ASN A 110 7.15 -11.55 -15.27
N ASP A 111 7.35 -12.09 -16.47
CA ASP A 111 7.58 -11.26 -17.67
C ASP A 111 6.45 -10.25 -17.93
N GLY A 112 5.18 -10.67 -17.76
CA GLY A 112 4.03 -9.79 -17.94
C GLY A 112 4.00 -8.63 -16.93
N PHE A 113 4.39 -8.90 -15.69
CA PHE A 113 4.54 -7.87 -14.66
C PHE A 113 5.65 -6.89 -15.01
N LEU A 114 6.79 -7.36 -15.53
CA LEU A 114 7.90 -6.49 -15.91
C LEU A 114 7.53 -5.54 -17.06
N VAL A 115 6.81 -6.03 -18.06
CA VAL A 115 6.24 -5.18 -19.12
C VAL A 115 5.33 -4.12 -18.50
N TYR A 116 4.36 -4.53 -17.68
CA TYR A 116 3.45 -3.61 -17.01
C TYR A 116 4.18 -2.57 -16.14
N LEU A 117 5.19 -3.00 -15.38
CA LEU A 117 6.01 -2.13 -14.54
C LEU A 117 6.76 -1.09 -15.37
N SER A 118 7.34 -1.50 -16.51
CA SER A 118 8.08 -0.58 -17.39
C SER A 118 7.17 0.50 -18.00
N GLU A 119 5.93 0.16 -18.35
CA GLU A 119 4.97 1.10 -18.91
C GLU A 119 4.41 2.07 -17.86
N GLN A 120 4.18 1.57 -16.63
CA GLN A 120 3.50 2.33 -15.58
C GLN A 120 4.45 3.12 -14.68
N SER A 121 5.77 2.97 -14.80
CA SER A 121 6.73 3.62 -13.90
C SER A 121 7.96 4.13 -14.64
N PRO A 122 7.80 5.19 -15.47
CA PRO A 122 8.92 5.81 -16.18
C PRO A 122 9.94 6.43 -15.23
N CYS A 123 9.53 6.72 -13.99
CA CYS A 123 10.34 7.34 -12.93
C CYS A 123 11.14 6.33 -12.09
N LEU A 124 11.08 5.03 -12.39
CA LEU A 124 11.66 3.99 -11.57
C LEU A 124 13.20 4.06 -11.61
N ARG A 125 13.81 4.16 -10.43
CA ARG A 125 15.27 4.23 -10.23
C ARG A 125 15.86 2.97 -9.62
N SER A 126 15.10 2.23 -8.82
CA SER A 126 15.57 1.02 -8.16
C SER A 126 14.62 -0.14 -8.39
N LEU A 127 15.12 -1.24 -8.96
CA LEU A 127 14.37 -2.46 -9.19
C LEU A 127 15.07 -3.64 -8.51
N ARG A 128 14.36 -4.30 -7.60
CA ARG A 128 14.83 -5.53 -6.94
C ARG A 128 13.82 -6.66 -7.09
N LEU A 129 14.27 -7.76 -7.67
CA LEU A 129 13.50 -8.98 -7.84
C LEU A 129 14.15 -10.10 -7.02
N ILE A 130 13.37 -10.72 -6.15
CA ILE A 130 13.82 -11.77 -5.22
C ILE A 130 12.99 -13.03 -5.46
N SER A 131 13.63 -14.16 -5.74
CA SER A 131 13.03 -15.47 -6.03
C SER A 131 11.87 -15.41 -7.03
N CYS A 132 12.06 -14.62 -8.10
CA CYS A 132 11.10 -14.45 -9.19
C CYS A 132 11.41 -15.43 -10.33
N ASN A 133 11.10 -16.71 -10.13
CA ASN A 133 11.45 -17.79 -11.07
C ASN A 133 10.71 -17.74 -12.42
N ASP A 134 9.60 -16.98 -12.49
CA ASP A 134 8.78 -16.81 -13.70
C ASP A 134 9.24 -15.64 -14.59
N VAL A 135 10.41 -15.06 -14.29
CA VAL A 135 11.04 -14.01 -15.10
C VAL A 135 12.08 -14.66 -16.01
N THR A 136 11.95 -14.44 -17.32
CA THR A 136 12.93 -14.88 -18.31
C THR A 136 13.98 -13.80 -18.54
N ASP A 137 15.18 -14.21 -18.96
CA ASP A 137 16.25 -13.27 -19.32
C ASP A 137 15.83 -12.29 -20.42
N MET A 138 15.01 -12.76 -21.38
CA MET A 138 14.49 -11.93 -22.46
C MET A 138 13.48 -10.90 -21.94
N GLY A 139 12.46 -11.34 -21.18
CA GLY A 139 11.47 -10.43 -20.61
C GLY A 139 12.10 -9.40 -19.67
N PHE A 140 13.09 -9.82 -18.88
CA PHE A 140 13.87 -8.96 -18.04
C PHE A 140 14.65 -7.90 -18.83
N THR A 141 15.40 -8.32 -19.85
CA THR A 141 16.23 -7.41 -20.65
C THR A 141 15.39 -6.35 -21.37
N GLU A 142 14.24 -6.74 -21.93
CA GLU A 142 13.34 -5.81 -22.60
C GLU A 142 12.72 -4.79 -21.64
N ALA A 143 12.30 -5.23 -20.44
CA ALA A 143 11.76 -4.33 -19.43
C ALA A 143 12.80 -3.32 -18.92
N VAL A 144 14.05 -3.75 -18.71
CA VAL A 144 15.13 -2.85 -18.28
C VAL A 144 15.45 -1.80 -19.35
N LYS A 145 15.47 -2.17 -20.63
CA LYS A 145 15.65 -1.21 -21.73
C LYS A 145 14.56 -0.14 -21.77
N ALA A 146 13.34 -0.50 -21.34
CA ALA A 146 12.20 0.41 -21.29
C ALA A 146 12.21 1.33 -20.05
N LEU A 147 13.16 1.18 -19.13
CA LEU A 147 13.29 1.98 -17.91
C LEU A 147 14.49 2.95 -17.99
N PRO A 148 14.31 4.16 -18.55
CA PRO A 148 15.43 5.07 -18.84
C PRO A 148 16.11 5.66 -17.61
N LEU A 149 15.45 5.62 -16.44
CA LEU A 149 15.93 6.22 -15.19
C LEU A 149 16.43 5.17 -14.19
N LEU A 150 16.55 3.90 -14.58
CA LEU A 150 16.97 2.84 -13.68
C LEU A 150 18.46 2.98 -13.33
N GLU A 151 18.74 3.18 -12.04
CA GLU A 151 20.08 3.37 -11.48
C GLU A 151 20.54 2.13 -10.71
N GLU A 152 19.62 1.47 -10.01
CA GLU A 152 19.89 0.32 -9.17
C GLU A 152 19.12 -0.91 -9.64
N LEU A 153 19.83 -2.02 -9.79
CA LEU A 153 19.26 -3.31 -10.12
C LEU A 153 19.75 -4.38 -9.13
N GLY A 154 18.82 -5.12 -8.54
CA GLY A 154 19.12 -6.25 -7.66
C GLY A 154 18.37 -7.51 -8.07
N LEU A 155 19.10 -8.60 -8.31
CA LEU A 155 18.55 -9.92 -8.59
C LEU A 155 19.05 -10.88 -7.51
N ALA A 156 18.11 -11.55 -6.83
CA ALA A 156 18.42 -12.62 -5.87
C ALA A 156 17.49 -13.79 -6.17
N MET A 157 17.99 -14.83 -6.82
CA MET A 157 17.18 -15.99 -7.23
C MET A 157 17.10 -17.03 -6.12
#